data_AF-A0A1E7J774-F1
#
_entry.id   AF-A0A1E7J774-F1
#
_cell.length_a   1.000
_cell.length_b   1.000
_cell.length_c   1.000
_cell.angle_alpha   90.00
_cell.angle_beta   90.00
_cell.angle_gamma   90.00
#
_symmetry.space_group_name_H-M   'P 1'
#
loop_
_entity.id
_entity.type
_entity.pdbx_description
1 polymer ?
#
loop_
_entity_poly.entity_id
_entity_poly.type
_entity_poly.pdbx_seq_one_letter_code
_entity_poly.pdbx_strand_id
1 'polypeptide(L)' 'MTKLARQVKLYLCHRYSGKKLRKIAERFGVSESRATQASRRIRIKHKNDKKLGKLITKMVKELALSNVSV' A
#
# COMPACT_ATOMS: atom_id res chain seq x y z
N MET A 1 1.12 -10.75 12.08
CA MET A 1 0.64 -9.58 11.28
C MET A 1 -0.52 -10.03 10.39
N THR A 2 -1.66 -9.33 10.42
CA THR A 2 -2.85 -9.75 9.64
C THR A 2 -2.65 -9.53 8.14
N LYS A 3 -3.40 -10.28 7.31
CA LYS A 3 -3.37 -10.15 5.84
C LYS A 3 -3.63 -8.71 5.39
N LEU A 4 -4.61 -8.04 6.00
CA LEU A 4 -4.96 -6.65 5.70
C LEU A 4 -3.80 -5.69 5.99
N ALA A 5 -3.17 -5.81 7.17
CA ALA A 5 -2.04 -4.95 7.53
C ALA A 5 -0.87 -5.10 6.55
N ARG A 6 -0.60 -6.33 6.08
CA ARG A 6 0.44 -6.57 5.05
C ARG A 6 0.11 -5.87 3.74
N GLN A 7 -1.13 -5.98 3.29
CA GLN A 7 -1.58 -5.36 2.05
C GLN A 7 -1.54 -3.84 2.14
N VAL A 8 -1.93 -3.25 3.27
CA VAL A 8 -1.86 -1.79 3.50
C VAL A 8 -0.41 -1.31 3.48
N LYS A 9 0.51 -1.98 4.19
CA LYS A 9 1.95 -1.65 4.14
C LYS A 9 2.49 -1.70 2.72
N LEU A 10 2.15 -2.75 1.97
CA LEU A 10 2.57 -2.89 0.57
C LEU A 10 2.01 -1.76 -0.30
N TYR A 11 0.72 -1.44 -0.17
CA TYR A 11 0.09 -0.33 -0.90
C TYR A 11 0.78 1.01 -0.60
N LEU A 12 1.08 1.30 0.68
CA LEU A 12 1.77 2.53 1.06
C LEU A 12 3.17 2.60 0.46
N CYS A 13 3.95 1.52 0.54
CA CYS A 13 5.26 1.46 -0.11
C CYS A 13 5.15 1.66 -1.62
N HIS A 14 4.21 0.98 -2.29
CA HIS A 14 4.06 1.09 -3.73
C HIS A 14 3.69 2.51 -4.17
N ARG A 15 2.86 3.20 -3.38
CA ARG A 15 2.37 4.53 -3.72
C ARG A 15 3.31 5.68 -3.32
N TYR A 16 4.05 5.52 -2.23
CA TYR A 16 4.75 6.63 -1.57
C TYR A 16 6.26 6.44 -1.37
N SER A 17 6.84 5.29 -1.76
CA SER A 17 8.28 5.04 -1.51
C SER A 17 9.22 5.37 -2.66
N GLY A 18 8.70 5.63 -3.86
CA GLY A 18 9.54 5.81 -5.04
C GLY A 18 10.19 4.53 -5.58
N LYS A 19 9.97 3.37 -4.94
CA LYS A 19 10.64 2.10 -5.31
C LYS A 19 9.84 1.32 -6.35
N LYS A 20 10.57 0.62 -7.24
CA LYS A 20 9.98 -0.34 -8.19
C LYS A 20 9.18 -1.41 -7.45
N LEU A 21 8.03 -1.79 -8.00
CA LEU A 21 7.12 -2.77 -7.40
C LEU A 21 7.80 -4.12 -7.15
N ARG A 22 8.63 -4.60 -8.08
CA ARG A 22 9.50 -5.77 -7.88
C ARG A 22 10.31 -5.72 -6.58
N LYS A 23 10.98 -4.60 -6.29
CA LYS A 23 11.79 -4.43 -5.05
C LYS A 23 10.94 -4.42 -3.79
N ILE A 24 9.72 -3.91 -3.88
CA ILE A 24 8.76 -3.96 -2.79
C ILE A 24 8.31 -5.42 -2.61
N ALA A 25 7.93 -6.11 -3.69
CA ALA A 25 7.48 -7.50 -3.65
C ALA A 25 8.53 -8.44 -3.01
N GLU A 26 9.80 -8.31 -3.41
CA GLU A 26 10.96 -8.98 -2.80
C GLU A 26 11.00 -8.77 -1.28
N ARG A 27 10.91 -7.51 -0.82
CA ARG A 27 10.92 -7.17 0.62
C ARG A 27 9.77 -7.80 1.40
N PHE A 28 8.63 -7.99 0.77
CA PHE A 28 7.44 -8.59 1.39
C PHE A 28 7.36 -10.12 1.22
N GLY A 29 8.33 -10.75 0.53
CA GLY A 29 8.37 -12.19 0.26
C GLY A 29 7.21 -12.66 -0.61
N VAL A 30 6.77 -11.83 -1.56
CA VAL A 30 5.66 -12.14 -2.48
C VAL A 30 6.08 -11.95 -3.93
N SER A 31 5.38 -12.60 -4.86
CA SER A 31 5.56 -12.31 -6.28
C SER A 31 5.11 -10.90 -6.62
N GLU A 32 5.70 -10.32 -7.66
CA GLU A 32 5.30 -9.01 -8.17
C GLU A 32 3.82 -8.97 -8.58
N SER A 33 3.29 -10.06 -9.18
CA SER A 33 1.87 -10.19 -9.49
C SER A 33 0.96 -10.13 -8.25
N ARG A 34 1.35 -10.78 -7.15
CA ARG A 34 0.61 -10.70 -5.87
C ARG A 34 0.70 -9.31 -5.27
N ALA A 35 1.84 -8.63 -5.40
CA ALA A 35 2.01 -7.25 -4.96
C ALA A 35 1.09 -6.30 -5.74
N THR A 36 1.03 -6.41 -7.07
CA THR A 36 0.12 -5.65 -7.94
C THR A 36 -1.33 -5.82 -7.51
N GLN A 37 -1.77 -7.07 -7.33
CA GLN A 37 -3.14 -7.36 -6.92
C GLN A 37 -3.45 -6.83 -5.51
N ALA A 38 -2.54 -7.02 -4.56
CA ALA A 38 -2.70 -6.52 -3.19
C ALA A 38 -2.83 -4.99 -3.18
N SER A 39 -1.94 -4.29 -3.87
CA SER A 39 -1.97 -2.83 -4.00
C SER A 39 -3.28 -2.36 -4.64
N ARG A 40 -3.72 -2.99 -5.74
CA ARG A 40 -4.99 -2.66 -6.40
C ARG A 40 -6.19 -2.86 -5.48
N ARG A 41 -6.25 -3.97 -4.74
CA ARG A 41 -7.33 -4.24 -3.77
C ARG A 41 -7.41 -3.18 -2.69
N ILE A 42 -6.27 -2.76 -2.12
CA ILE A 42 -6.26 -1.70 -1.10
C ILE A 42 -6.64 -0.36 -1.69
N ARG A 43 -6.20 -0.03 -2.91
CA ARG A 43 -6.63 1.20 -3.60
C ARG A 43 -8.15 1.27 -3.73
N ILE A 44 -8.79 0.17 -4.14
CA ILE A 44 -10.26 0.09 -4.25
C ILE A 44 -10.92 0.20 -2.88
N LYS A 45 -10.45 -0.56 -1.88
CA LYS A 45 -11.01 -0.50 -0.52
C LYS A 45 -10.82 0.87 0.12
N HIS A 46 -9.70 1.54 -0.11
CA HIS A 46 -9.46 2.90 0.40
C HIS A 46 -10.50 3.90 -0.11
N LYS A 47 -11.01 3.71 -1.36
CA LYS A 47 -12.07 4.54 -1.94
C LYS A 47 -13.47 4.18 -1.40
N ASN A 48 -13.73 2.89 -1.20
CA ASN A 48 -15.09 2.40 -0.97
C ASN A 48 -15.41 2.09 0.51
N ASP A 49 -14.42 1.85 1.36
CA ASP A 49 -14.58 1.60 2.79
C ASP A 49 -14.20 2.86 3.58
N LYS A 50 -15.20 3.54 4.16
CA LYS A 50 -15.03 4.78 4.91
C LYS A 50 -14.10 4.62 6.12
N LYS A 51 -14.14 3.48 6.82
CA LYS A 51 -13.35 3.23 8.02
C LYS A 51 -11.89 2.97 7.65
N LEU A 52 -11.66 2.09 6.69
CA LEU A 52 -10.30 1.82 6.19
C LEU A 52 -9.70 3.06 5.52
N GLY A 53 -10.50 3.80 4.76
CA GLY A 53 -10.13 5.05 4.11
C GLY A 53 -9.56 6.05 5.11
N LYS A 54 -10.32 6.35 6.17
CA LYS A 54 -9.88 7.25 7.26
C LYS A 54 -8.59 6.78 7.93
N LEU A 55 -8.46 5.48 8.20
CA LEU A 55 -7.26 4.92 8.85
C LEU A 55 -6.01 5.10 7.98
N ILE A 56 -6.11 4.80 6.68
CA ILE A 56 -5.00 4.97 5.72
C ILE A 56 -4.66 6.46 5.58
N THR A 57 -5.64 7.34 5.46
CA THR A 57 -5.41 8.79 5.37
C THR A 57 -4.73 9.33 6.63
N LYS A 58 -5.12 8.84 7.82
CA LYS A 58 -4.45 9.19 9.07
C LYS A 58 -2.98 8.77 9.06
N MET A 59 -2.67 7.52 8.67
CA MET A 59 -1.28 7.05 8.56
C MET A 59 -0.46 7.87 7.55
N VAL A 60 -1.04 8.23 6.40
CA VAL A 60 -0.36 9.06 5.39
C VAL A 60 0.02 10.42 5.97
N LYS A 61 -0.88 11.04 6.76
CA LYS A 61 -0.61 12.31 7.44
C LYS A 61 0.46 12.17 8.52
N GLU A 62 0.35 11.17 9.40
CA GLU A 62 1.29 10.96 10.51
C GLU A 62 2.71 10.63 10.02
N LEU A 63 2.82 9.95 8.89
CA LEU A 63 4.10 9.60 8.26
C LEU A 63 4.58 10.66 7.26
N ALA A 64 3.89 11.79 7.14
CA ALA A 64 4.17 12.87 6.19
C ALA A 64 4.41 12.39 4.74
N LEU A 65 3.62 11.40 4.29
CA LEU A 65 3.79 10.79 2.98
C LEU A 65 3.16 11.65 1.88
N SER A 66 3.90 11.92 0.82
CA SER A 66 3.43 12.58 -0.40
C SER A 66 3.52 11.63 -1.60
N ASN A 67 2.62 11.77 -2.58
CA ASN A 67 2.74 10.96 -3.81
C ASN A 67 4.10 11.23 -4.44
N VAL A 68 4.83 10.16 -4.74
CA VAL A 68 6.08 10.20 -5.50
C VAL A 68 5.81 9.48 -6.80
N SER A 69 5.92 10.19 -7.91
CA SER A 69 5.87 9.62 -9.25
C SER A 69 7.10 8.74 -9.44
N VAL A 70 6.88 7.45 -9.71
CA VAL A 70 7.91 6.51 -10.20
C VAL A 70 7.68 6.30 -11.67
#